data_AF-A0A0F8Y3N8-F1
#
_entry.id   AF-A0A0F8Y3N8-F1
#
_cell.length_a   1.000
_cell.length_b   1.000
_cell.length_c   1.000
_cell.angle_alpha   90.00
_cell.angle_beta   90.00
_cell.angle_gamma   90.00
#
_symmetry.space_group_name_H-M   'P 1'
#
loop_
_entity.id
_entity.type
_entity.pdbx_description
1 polymer ?
#
loop_
_entity_poly.entity_id
_entity_poly.type
_entity_poly.pdbx_seq_one_letter_code
_entity_poly.pdbx_strand_id
1 'polypeptide(L)'
;VTALSKGAGMIEPDMATMLSFILTDISVEKAALKAALKEAVGGSFNMLTVDGDQSTSDSVLMLANGALGNAPLKKNSAGLKRLGAVLNEMCFEMAASIARDGEGATKFIQVMVEGAKTVSEAKKAAKAVANSLLVKTAVYGADPNWGRILPVLGRGGITMDPLKVDIYIGKVMVASGGQAVPGAGVIKKAEKELRKKDIVIRVDLKMGRAKARALTCDLTEEYIRINSEYTT
;
A
#
# COMPACT_ATOMS: atom_id res chain seq x y z
N VAL A 1 0.37 -21.57 9.22
CA VAL A 1 -0.46 -20.69 8.35
C VAL A 1 0.26 -20.56 7.03
N THR A 2 -0.44 -20.77 5.92
CA THR A 2 0.10 -20.70 4.56
C THR A 2 -0.86 -19.89 3.71
N ALA A 3 -0.39 -19.15 2.71
CA ALA A 3 -1.26 -18.38 1.85
C ALA A 3 -0.77 -18.33 0.39
N LEU A 4 -1.71 -18.13 -0.52
CA LEU A 4 -1.52 -18.04 -1.97
C LEU A 4 -2.34 -16.86 -2.50
N SER A 5 -1.79 -16.03 -3.39
CA SER A 5 -2.54 -14.93 -4.04
C SER A 5 -2.29 -14.85 -5.55
N LYS A 6 -3.29 -14.33 -6.28
CA LYS A 6 -3.24 -13.99 -7.71
C LYS A 6 -3.80 -12.59 -7.95
N GLY A 7 -3.10 -11.77 -8.72
CA GLY A 7 -3.50 -10.45 -9.21
C GLY A 7 -2.29 -9.73 -9.81
N ALA A 8 -2.47 -8.92 -10.86
CA ALA A 8 -1.38 -8.18 -11.52
C ALA A 8 -1.88 -6.89 -12.21
N GLY A 9 -3.02 -6.96 -12.92
CA GLY A 9 -3.80 -5.82 -13.42
C GLY A 9 -5.25 -5.82 -12.93
N MET A 10 -5.93 -4.68 -13.13
CA MET A 10 -7.21 -4.29 -12.49
C MET A 10 -7.17 -4.43 -10.97
N ILE A 11 -6.13 -3.83 -10.37
CA ILE A 11 -5.85 -3.93 -8.95
C ILE A 11 -6.04 -2.55 -8.32
N GLU A 12 -7.26 -2.20 -7.94
CA GLU A 12 -7.49 -1.38 -6.73
C GLU A 12 -8.53 -2.06 -5.82
N PRO A 13 -8.11 -2.94 -4.88
CA PRO A 13 -9.04 -3.57 -3.97
C PRO A 13 -9.75 -2.56 -3.06
N ASP A 14 -11.06 -2.40 -3.29
CA ASP A 14 -12.06 -2.18 -2.25
C ASP A 14 -12.96 -3.42 -2.12
N MET A 15 -12.31 -4.59 -2.22
CA MET A 15 -12.88 -5.85 -2.69
C MET A 15 -13.40 -5.73 -4.14
N ALA A 16 -12.46 -5.41 -5.05
CA ALA A 16 -12.62 -5.32 -6.49
C ALA A 16 -11.93 -6.44 -7.35
N THR A 17 -10.60 -6.62 -7.39
CA THR A 17 -9.94 -7.90 -7.82
C THR A 17 -8.60 -8.17 -7.16
N MET A 18 -8.47 -9.43 -6.73
CA MET A 18 -7.30 -10.20 -6.28
C MET A 18 -7.88 -11.47 -5.62
N LEU A 19 -7.34 -12.65 -5.91
CA LEU A 19 -7.78 -13.89 -5.25
C LEU A 19 -6.74 -14.27 -4.21
N SER A 20 -7.11 -14.34 -2.93
CA SER A 20 -6.24 -14.82 -1.84
C SER A 20 -6.87 -15.98 -1.08
N PHE A 21 -6.09 -17.04 -0.89
CA PHE A 21 -6.48 -18.21 -0.12
C PHE A 21 -5.50 -18.40 1.04
N ILE A 22 -5.99 -18.32 2.27
CA ILE A 22 -5.21 -18.47 3.50
C ILE A 22 -5.66 -19.74 4.23
N LEU A 23 -4.71 -20.62 4.54
CA LEU A 23 -4.96 -21.92 5.15
C LEU A 23 -4.28 -22.02 6.53
N THR A 24 -5.00 -22.57 7.50
CA THR A 24 -4.43 -22.89 8.82
C THR A 24 -5.04 -24.13 9.47
N ASP A 25 -4.19 -24.81 10.22
CA ASP A 25 -4.47 -25.88 11.17
C ASP A 25 -4.91 -25.39 12.56
N ILE A 26 -4.75 -24.10 12.86
CA ILE A 26 -5.08 -23.50 14.17
C ILE A 26 -6.60 -23.52 14.39
N SER A 27 -7.03 -24.03 15.55
CA SER A 27 -8.41 -23.94 16.02
C SER A 27 -8.73 -22.53 16.53
N VAL A 28 -9.80 -21.91 16.01
CA VAL A 28 -10.14 -20.50 16.23
C VAL A 28 -11.65 -20.26 16.10
N GLU A 29 -12.23 -19.42 16.96
CA GLU A 29 -13.65 -19.07 16.88
C GLU A 29 -13.95 -18.30 15.57
N LYS A 30 -14.99 -18.69 14.83
CA LYS A 30 -15.38 -18.08 13.53
C LYS A 30 -15.44 -16.55 13.55
N ALA A 31 -15.97 -15.97 14.63
CA ALA A 31 -16.06 -14.51 14.79
C ALA A 31 -14.68 -13.86 15.03
N ALA A 32 -13.80 -14.51 15.79
CA ALA A 32 -12.43 -14.07 16.02
C ALA A 32 -11.59 -14.14 14.74
N LEU A 33 -11.72 -15.23 13.98
CA LEU A 33 -11.07 -15.43 12.69
C LEU A 33 -11.49 -14.34 11.68
N LYS A 34 -12.79 -14.10 11.52
CA LYS A 34 -13.32 -13.07 10.62
C LYS A 34 -12.85 -11.66 11.00
N ALA A 35 -12.73 -11.36 12.28
CA ALA A 35 -12.23 -10.07 12.76
C ALA A 35 -10.74 -9.89 12.43
N ALA A 36 -9.90 -10.88 12.75
CA ALA A 36 -8.46 -10.84 12.46
C ALA A 36 -8.17 -10.75 10.96
N LEU A 37 -8.90 -11.50 10.13
CA LEU A 37 -8.78 -11.43 8.68
C LEU A 37 -9.15 -10.03 8.15
N LYS A 38 -10.27 -9.45 8.62
CA LYS A 38 -10.71 -8.12 8.18
C LYS A 38 -9.71 -7.03 8.53
N GLU A 39 -9.05 -7.13 9.68
CA GLU A 39 -7.98 -6.20 10.09
C GLU A 39 -6.78 -6.30 9.15
N ALA A 40 -6.28 -7.53 8.91
CA ALA A 40 -5.14 -7.77 8.05
C ALA A 40 -5.37 -7.30 6.61
N VAL A 41 -6.49 -7.72 6.00
CA VAL A 41 -6.93 -7.29 4.66
C VAL A 41 -7.05 -5.76 4.59
N GLY A 42 -7.63 -5.14 5.62
CA GLY A 42 -7.79 -3.70 5.72
C GLY A 42 -6.49 -2.90 5.85
N GLY A 43 -5.36 -3.53 6.17
CA GLY A 43 -4.02 -2.92 6.29
C GLY A 43 -3.01 -3.37 5.23
N SER A 44 -3.46 -4.17 4.25
CA SER A 44 -2.65 -4.76 3.18
C SER A 44 -3.36 -4.65 1.83
N PHE A 45 -4.16 -5.65 1.43
CA PHE A 45 -4.85 -5.71 0.14
C PHE A 45 -5.74 -4.48 -0.12
N ASN A 46 -6.56 -4.04 0.83
CA ASN A 46 -7.39 -2.82 0.64
C ASN A 46 -6.59 -1.51 0.63
N MET A 47 -5.27 -1.58 0.75
CA MET A 47 -4.33 -0.46 0.59
C MET A 47 -3.39 -0.64 -0.61
N LEU A 48 -3.55 -1.74 -1.37
CA LEU A 48 -2.87 -1.99 -2.63
C LEU A 48 -3.57 -1.22 -3.76
N THR A 49 -2.79 -0.81 -4.75
CA THR A 49 -3.26 -0.28 -6.03
C THR A 49 -2.19 -0.44 -7.11
N VAL A 50 -2.52 -0.83 -8.34
CA VAL A 50 -1.62 -0.85 -9.50
C VAL A 50 -2.00 0.29 -10.45
N ASP A 51 -3.23 0.25 -10.94
CA ASP A 51 -3.80 1.09 -11.99
C ASP A 51 -4.84 2.09 -11.45
N GLY A 52 -5.53 1.72 -10.37
CA GLY A 52 -6.66 2.45 -9.80
C GLY A 52 -8.02 1.88 -10.20
N ASP A 53 -8.05 0.78 -10.94
CA ASP A 53 -9.27 0.19 -11.47
C ASP A 53 -9.81 -0.91 -10.55
N GLN A 54 -11.02 -0.68 -10.06
CA GLN A 54 -11.79 -1.65 -9.31
C GLN A 54 -12.42 -2.65 -10.28
N SER A 55 -11.95 -3.89 -10.27
CA SER A 55 -12.60 -5.01 -10.97
C SER A 55 -13.88 -5.51 -10.24
N THR A 56 -14.31 -6.75 -10.50
CA THR A 56 -15.62 -7.31 -10.09
C THR A 56 -15.56 -8.61 -9.27
N SER A 57 -14.38 -9.16 -8.99
CA SER A 57 -14.17 -10.56 -8.57
C SER A 57 -13.14 -10.78 -7.42
N ASP A 58 -12.81 -9.76 -6.64
CA ASP A 58 -11.95 -9.88 -5.44
C ASP A 58 -12.49 -10.92 -4.45
N SER A 59 -11.59 -11.72 -3.88
CA SER A 59 -11.96 -12.64 -2.80
C SER A 59 -10.76 -13.01 -1.95
N VAL A 60 -10.86 -12.72 -0.66
CA VAL A 60 -9.96 -13.26 0.37
C VAL A 60 -10.70 -14.30 1.20
N LEU A 61 -10.30 -15.56 1.06
CA LEU A 61 -10.85 -16.68 1.81
C LEU A 61 -9.82 -17.18 2.82
N MET A 62 -10.25 -17.39 4.07
CA MET A 62 -9.43 -18.02 5.10
C MET A 62 -10.12 -19.27 5.65
N LEU A 63 -9.43 -20.41 5.58
CA LEU A 63 -9.90 -21.71 6.03
C LEU A 63 -9.08 -22.16 7.24
N ALA A 64 -9.77 -22.52 8.32
CA ALA A 64 -9.18 -23.00 9.57
C ALA A 64 -9.82 -24.35 9.95
N ASN A 65 -9.03 -25.43 9.96
CA ASN A 65 -9.56 -26.80 10.16
C ASN A 65 -9.38 -27.35 11.59
N GLY A 66 -8.58 -26.72 12.45
CA GLY A 66 -8.37 -27.12 13.84
C GLY A 66 -7.45 -28.33 14.06
N ALA A 67 -6.79 -28.86 13.01
CA ALA A 67 -5.92 -30.04 13.09
C ALA A 67 -4.72 -29.90 14.04
N LEU A 68 -4.34 -28.68 14.45
CA LEU A 68 -3.31 -28.42 15.46
C LEU A 68 -3.70 -28.92 16.87
N GLY A 69 -4.99 -29.20 17.12
CA GLY A 69 -5.47 -29.71 18.41
C GLY A 69 -5.47 -28.69 19.55
N ASN A 70 -5.17 -27.42 19.28
CA ASN A 70 -5.22 -26.37 20.29
C ASN A 70 -6.67 -26.04 20.73
N ALA A 71 -6.85 -25.58 21.96
CA ALA A 71 -8.12 -25.00 22.39
C ALA A 71 -8.49 -23.80 21.50
N PRO A 72 -9.76 -23.63 21.07
CA PRO A 72 -10.17 -22.60 20.13
C PRO A 72 -9.74 -21.19 20.56
N LEU A 73 -9.01 -20.49 19.69
CA LEU A 73 -8.60 -19.11 19.92
C LEU A 73 -9.83 -18.18 19.97
N LYS A 74 -10.03 -17.56 21.12
CA LYS A 74 -11.14 -16.64 21.39
C LYS A 74 -10.78 -15.19 21.13
N LYS A 75 -11.80 -14.33 21.00
CA LYS A 75 -11.64 -12.86 21.02
C LYS A 75 -10.75 -12.43 22.19
N ASN A 76 -9.86 -11.47 21.95
CA ASN A 76 -8.86 -10.92 22.89
C ASN A 76 -7.78 -11.90 23.42
N SER A 77 -7.80 -13.20 23.07
CA SER A 77 -6.80 -14.17 23.53
C SER A 77 -5.38 -13.84 23.02
N ALA A 78 -4.35 -14.19 23.79
CA ALA A 78 -2.95 -13.99 23.39
C ALA A 78 -2.59 -14.79 22.11
N GLY A 79 -3.21 -15.96 21.90
CA GLY A 79 -3.07 -16.71 20.66
C GLY A 79 -3.68 -15.97 19.46
N LEU A 80 -4.87 -15.37 19.60
CA LEU A 80 -5.47 -14.56 18.52
C LEU A 80 -4.61 -13.34 18.17
N LYS A 81 -4.00 -12.68 19.17
CA LYS A 81 -3.06 -11.56 18.92
C LYS A 81 -1.84 -12.01 18.09
N ARG A 82 -1.29 -13.19 18.38
CA ARG A 82 -0.18 -13.77 17.60
C ARG A 82 -0.62 -14.14 16.18
N LEU A 83 -1.79 -14.76 16.02
CA LEU A 83 -2.36 -15.05 14.70
C LEU A 83 -2.59 -13.77 13.89
N GLY A 84 -3.15 -12.73 14.52
CA GLY A 84 -3.35 -11.41 13.89
C GLY A 84 -2.05 -10.76 13.41
N ALA A 85 -0.97 -10.86 14.19
CA ALA A 85 0.35 -10.37 13.77
C ALA A 85 0.87 -11.12 12.52
N VAL A 86 0.79 -12.46 12.52
CA VAL A 86 1.17 -13.30 11.36
C VAL A 86 0.31 -12.98 10.13
N LEU A 87 -1.00 -12.77 10.29
CA LEU A 87 -1.89 -12.36 9.20
C LEU A 87 -1.54 -10.97 8.66
N ASN A 88 -1.26 -10.01 9.54
CA ASN A 88 -0.90 -8.63 9.15
C ASN A 88 0.41 -8.58 8.34
N GLU A 89 1.40 -9.40 8.71
CA GLU A 89 2.68 -9.53 8.01
C GLU A 89 2.52 -10.27 6.68
N MET A 90 1.93 -11.47 6.71
CA MET A 90 1.74 -12.30 5.51
C MET A 90 0.88 -11.61 4.45
N CYS A 91 -0.27 -11.04 4.80
CA CYS A 91 -1.10 -10.33 3.82
C CYS A 91 -0.39 -9.08 3.27
N PHE A 92 0.46 -8.42 4.06
CA PHE A 92 1.29 -7.31 3.57
C PHE A 92 2.32 -7.77 2.55
N GLU A 93 3.06 -8.84 2.82
CA GLU A 93 4.05 -9.38 1.87
C GLU A 93 3.39 -9.88 0.58
N MET A 94 2.20 -10.47 0.67
CA MET A 94 1.41 -10.85 -0.51
C MET A 94 0.96 -9.64 -1.32
N ALA A 95 0.44 -8.59 -0.67
CA ALA A 95 0.05 -7.37 -1.35
C ALA A 95 1.27 -6.63 -1.97
N ALA A 96 2.41 -6.61 -1.27
CA ALA A 96 3.66 -6.07 -1.80
C ALA A 96 4.23 -6.91 -2.97
N SER A 97 4.01 -8.23 -2.95
CA SER A 97 4.39 -9.12 -4.07
C SER A 97 3.54 -8.84 -5.31
N ILE A 98 2.22 -8.66 -5.15
CA ILE A 98 1.34 -8.22 -6.26
C ILE A 98 1.76 -6.85 -6.80
N ALA A 99 2.12 -5.90 -5.94
CA ALA A 99 2.62 -4.61 -6.39
C ALA A 99 3.95 -4.73 -7.17
N ARG A 100 4.85 -5.65 -6.79
CA ARG A 100 6.09 -5.93 -7.52
C ARG A 100 5.85 -6.63 -8.86
N ASP A 101 4.77 -7.41 -8.97
CA ASP A 101 4.34 -8.18 -10.14
C ASP A 101 3.22 -7.47 -10.93
N GLY A 102 3.02 -6.17 -10.67
CA GLY A 102 2.05 -5.35 -11.41
C GLY A 102 2.42 -5.29 -12.89
N GLU A 103 1.42 -5.19 -13.77
CA GLU A 103 1.65 -5.26 -15.22
C GLU A 103 2.63 -4.19 -15.71
N GLY A 104 3.75 -4.63 -16.29
CA GLY A 104 4.84 -3.75 -16.72
C GLY A 104 5.61 -3.02 -15.61
N ALA A 105 5.37 -3.33 -14.33
CA ALA A 105 6.05 -2.70 -13.21
C ALA A 105 7.57 -2.98 -13.20
N THR A 106 8.37 -1.99 -12.82
CA THR A 106 9.81 -2.18 -12.56
C THR A 106 10.22 -1.86 -11.12
N LYS A 107 9.37 -1.14 -10.38
CA LYS A 107 9.62 -0.67 -9.02
C LYS A 107 8.38 -0.81 -8.15
N PHE A 108 8.58 -1.28 -6.92
CA PHE A 108 7.62 -1.23 -5.84
C PHE A 108 7.71 0.08 -5.07
N ILE A 109 6.55 0.65 -4.73
CA ILE A 109 6.39 1.92 -4.06
C ILE A 109 5.49 1.74 -2.85
N GLN A 110 6.06 1.94 -1.65
CA GLN A 110 5.30 2.09 -0.42
C GLN A 110 5.09 3.58 -0.13
N VAL A 111 3.84 4.05 -0.25
CA VAL A 111 3.45 5.40 0.16
C VAL A 111 3.05 5.36 1.64
N MET A 112 3.78 6.07 2.50
CA MET A 112 3.47 6.22 3.92
C MET A 112 2.95 7.63 4.18
N VAL A 113 1.75 7.75 4.73
CA VAL A 113 1.21 9.03 5.22
C VAL A 113 1.07 8.97 6.73
N GLU A 114 1.62 9.98 7.40
CA GLU A 114 1.52 10.20 8.83
C GLU A 114 1.11 11.64 9.15
N GLY A 115 0.91 11.93 10.44
CA GLY A 115 0.44 13.24 10.88
C GLY A 115 -0.97 13.58 10.41
N ALA A 116 -1.80 12.62 9.98
CA ALA A 116 -3.17 12.89 9.57
C ALA A 116 -4.11 13.10 10.77
N LYS A 117 -5.22 13.81 10.55
CA LYS A 117 -6.26 14.03 11.58
C LYS A 117 -7.01 12.73 11.91
N THR A 118 -7.32 11.92 10.90
CA THR A 118 -8.02 10.63 11.04
C THR A 118 -7.35 9.53 10.22
N VAL A 119 -7.57 8.25 10.58
CA VAL A 119 -7.06 7.11 9.80
C VAL A 119 -7.68 7.06 8.41
N SER A 120 -8.94 7.49 8.27
CA SER A 120 -9.63 7.61 6.97
C SER A 120 -8.92 8.62 6.07
N GLU A 121 -8.58 9.81 6.58
CA GLU A 121 -7.79 10.80 5.83
C GLU A 121 -6.39 10.28 5.47
N ALA A 122 -5.70 9.61 6.39
CA ALA A 122 -4.39 9.01 6.10
C ALA A 122 -4.47 8.00 4.95
N LYS A 123 -5.52 7.15 4.93
CA LYS A 123 -5.75 6.17 3.86
C LYS A 123 -6.05 6.85 2.52
N LYS A 124 -6.93 7.85 2.51
CA LYS A 124 -7.25 8.65 1.31
C LYS A 124 -6.00 9.31 0.74
N ALA A 125 -5.21 9.96 1.59
CA ALA A 125 -3.94 10.60 1.20
C ALA A 125 -2.96 9.59 0.58
N ALA A 126 -2.79 8.42 1.22
CA ALA A 126 -1.86 7.40 0.76
C ALA A 126 -2.29 6.80 -0.60
N LYS A 127 -3.58 6.45 -0.75
CA LYS A 127 -4.14 5.98 -2.03
C LYS A 127 -4.09 7.04 -3.12
N ALA A 128 -4.41 8.31 -2.82
CA ALA A 128 -4.36 9.40 -3.80
C ALA A 128 -2.96 9.57 -4.42
N VAL A 129 -1.91 9.53 -3.59
CA VAL A 129 -0.51 9.59 -4.05
C VAL A 129 -0.12 8.33 -4.83
N ALA A 130 -0.55 7.15 -4.38
CA ALA A 130 -0.29 5.88 -5.06
C ALA A 130 -0.94 5.81 -6.46
N ASN A 131 -2.19 6.24 -6.61
CA ASN A 131 -2.93 6.28 -7.88
C ASN A 131 -2.48 7.41 -8.82
N SER A 132 -1.53 8.27 -8.43
CA SER A 132 -1.15 9.40 -9.28
C SER A 132 -0.21 8.96 -10.40
N LEU A 133 -0.73 8.88 -11.63
CA LEU A 133 0.04 8.62 -12.85
C LEU A 133 1.29 9.52 -12.96
N LEU A 134 1.18 10.78 -12.54
CA LEU A 134 2.32 11.72 -12.50
C LEU A 134 3.40 11.30 -11.47
N VAL A 135 3.01 10.77 -10.30
CA VAL A 135 3.96 10.23 -9.31
C VAL A 135 4.55 8.92 -9.81
N LYS A 136 3.72 7.99 -10.31
CA LYS A 136 4.14 6.69 -10.86
C LYS A 136 5.17 6.84 -11.99
N THR A 137 4.94 7.74 -12.95
CA THR A 137 5.88 8.04 -14.05
C THR A 137 7.15 8.76 -13.59
N ALA A 138 7.07 9.66 -12.60
CA ALA A 138 8.25 10.29 -12.02
C ALA A 138 9.14 9.25 -11.31
N VAL A 139 8.52 8.31 -10.58
CA VAL A 139 9.24 7.21 -9.94
C VAL A 139 9.86 6.27 -10.97
N TYR A 140 9.17 5.94 -12.07
CA TYR A 140 9.75 5.18 -13.20
C TYR A 140 11.03 5.85 -13.72
N GLY A 141 10.94 7.12 -14.13
CA GLY A 141 12.07 7.92 -14.62
C GLY A 141 13.13 8.30 -13.57
N ALA A 142 12.93 7.91 -12.30
CA ALA A 142 13.75 8.29 -11.15
C ALA A 142 13.86 9.82 -10.90
N ASP A 143 12.87 10.58 -11.33
CA ASP A 143 12.72 12.03 -11.08
C ASP A 143 12.18 12.28 -9.65
N PRO A 144 12.95 12.90 -8.73
CA PRO A 144 12.54 13.15 -7.33
C PRO A 144 11.56 14.32 -7.20
N ASN A 145 10.46 14.25 -7.96
CA ASN A 145 9.52 15.33 -8.20
C ASN A 145 8.47 15.47 -7.10
N TRP A 146 8.89 15.96 -5.93
CA TRP A 146 8.00 16.24 -4.80
C TRP A 146 6.83 17.17 -5.16
N GLY A 147 7.02 18.05 -6.17
CA GLY A 147 5.99 18.94 -6.71
C GLY A 147 4.82 18.21 -7.36
N ARG A 148 4.98 16.94 -7.77
CA ARG A 148 3.87 16.07 -8.23
C ARG A 148 3.09 15.43 -7.08
N ILE A 149 3.63 15.41 -5.86
CA ILE A 149 3.00 14.78 -4.69
C ILE A 149 2.08 15.77 -3.96
N LEU A 150 2.53 17.02 -3.74
CA LEU A 150 1.75 17.99 -2.95
C LEU A 150 0.36 18.33 -3.54
N PRO A 151 0.18 18.56 -4.86
CA PRO A 151 -1.14 18.80 -5.45
C PRO A 151 -2.08 17.58 -5.36
N VAL A 152 -1.50 16.38 -5.34
CA VAL A 152 -2.24 15.11 -5.24
C VAL A 152 -2.84 14.94 -3.85
N LEU A 153 -2.11 15.33 -2.81
CA LEU A 153 -2.65 15.42 -1.44
C LEU A 153 -3.81 16.42 -1.37
N GLY A 154 -3.65 17.60 -1.99
CA GLY A 154 -4.67 18.65 -2.01
C GLY A 154 -6.00 18.21 -2.64
N ARG A 155 -5.95 17.51 -3.78
CA ARG A 155 -7.17 16.95 -4.42
C ARG A 155 -7.74 15.71 -3.71
N GLY A 156 -7.03 15.15 -2.72
CA GLY A 156 -7.41 13.91 -2.03
C GLY A 156 -8.58 14.04 -1.03
N GLY A 157 -9.13 15.23 -0.84
CA GLY A 157 -10.27 15.47 0.06
C GLY A 157 -9.93 15.20 1.54
N ILE A 158 -8.74 15.62 1.96
CA ILE A 158 -8.19 15.44 3.32
C ILE A 158 -8.01 16.81 4.01
N THR A 159 -7.96 16.82 5.35
CA THR A 159 -7.55 18.02 6.07
C THR A 159 -6.03 18.17 5.95
N MET A 160 -5.54 19.24 5.32
CA MET A 160 -4.11 19.55 5.25
C MET A 160 -3.84 21.05 5.27
N ASP A 161 -2.65 21.41 5.76
CA ASP A 161 -2.04 22.72 5.59
C ASP A 161 -0.82 22.54 4.68
N PRO A 162 -0.85 23.02 3.42
CA PRO A 162 0.25 22.83 2.48
C PRO A 162 1.61 23.31 3.04
N LEU A 163 1.60 24.38 3.85
CA LEU A 163 2.81 25.00 4.42
C LEU A 163 3.39 24.24 5.62
N LYS A 164 2.81 23.09 5.99
CA LYS A 164 3.31 22.20 7.04
C LYS A 164 3.78 20.84 6.54
N VAL A 165 3.52 20.51 5.28
CA VAL A 165 3.82 19.17 4.75
C VAL A 165 5.32 18.95 4.59
N ASP A 166 5.84 17.88 5.21
CA ASP A 166 7.15 17.33 4.89
C ASP A 166 7.00 16.16 3.92
N ILE A 167 7.89 16.06 2.93
CA ILE A 167 7.93 14.96 1.95
C ILE A 167 9.34 14.38 1.91
N TYR A 168 9.42 13.05 1.97
CA TYR A 168 10.66 12.29 1.92
C TYR A 168 10.59 11.20 0.83
N ILE A 169 11.70 11.00 0.15
CA ILE A 169 11.93 9.90 -0.78
C ILE A 169 13.06 9.04 -0.18
N GLY A 170 12.73 7.80 0.19
CA GLY A 170 13.57 6.95 1.02
C GLY A 170 13.94 7.65 2.32
N LYS A 171 15.24 7.88 2.53
CA LYS A 171 15.77 8.61 3.70
C LYS A 171 15.96 10.13 3.47
N VAL A 172 15.63 10.63 2.28
CA VAL A 172 15.95 12.01 1.86
C VAL A 172 14.71 12.89 1.98
N MET A 173 14.77 13.90 2.84
CA MET A 173 13.77 14.98 2.85
C MET A 173 13.91 15.82 1.59
N VAL A 174 12.86 15.88 0.77
CA VAL A 174 12.83 16.63 -0.50
C VAL A 174 11.95 17.87 -0.42
N ALA A 175 10.96 17.88 0.47
CA ALA A 175 10.22 19.07 0.85
C ALA A 175 10.07 19.16 2.38
N SER A 176 10.06 20.38 2.91
CA SER A 176 9.74 20.66 4.31
C SER A 176 8.91 21.94 4.41
N GLY A 177 7.88 21.93 5.25
CA GLY A 177 6.96 23.06 5.38
C GLY A 177 6.35 23.49 4.04
N GLY A 178 6.04 22.55 3.15
CA GLY A 178 5.50 22.81 1.81
C GLY A 178 6.48 23.35 0.77
N GLN A 179 7.76 23.53 1.11
CA GLN A 179 8.78 24.10 0.25
C GLN A 179 9.88 23.09 -0.10
N ALA A 180 10.54 23.25 -1.25
CA ALA A 180 11.69 22.42 -1.61
C ALA A 180 12.82 22.57 -0.57
N VAL A 181 13.44 21.45 -0.17
CA VAL A 181 14.71 21.50 0.55
C VAL A 181 15.81 21.91 -0.45
N PRO A 182 16.51 23.03 -0.25
CA PRO A 182 17.43 23.56 -1.25
C PRO A 182 18.71 22.71 -1.40
N GLY A 183 19.27 22.72 -2.61
CA GLY A 183 20.60 22.20 -2.92
C GLY A 183 20.61 20.93 -3.78
N ALA A 184 21.42 20.94 -4.86
CA ALA A 184 21.54 19.83 -5.81
C ALA A 184 21.97 18.49 -5.18
N GLY A 185 22.63 18.53 -4.01
CA GLY A 185 22.98 17.34 -3.23
C GLY A 185 21.76 16.59 -2.66
N VAL A 186 20.62 17.25 -2.45
CA VAL A 186 19.36 16.61 -2.03
C VAL A 186 18.77 15.84 -3.20
N ILE A 187 18.62 16.50 -4.36
CA ILE A 187 18.10 15.91 -5.61
C ILE A 187 18.90 14.65 -5.99
N LYS A 188 20.24 14.73 -6.06
CA LYS A 188 21.10 13.57 -6.37
C LYS A 188 21.00 12.42 -5.35
N LYS A 189 20.64 12.68 -4.09
CA LYS A 189 20.39 11.63 -3.10
C LYS A 189 19.01 11.01 -3.29
N ALA A 190 17.98 11.81 -3.53
CA ALA A 190 16.62 11.32 -3.78
C ALA A 190 16.52 10.51 -5.08
N GLU A 191 17.20 10.94 -6.14
CA GLU A 191 17.35 10.19 -7.40
C GLU A 191 17.96 8.78 -7.14
N LYS A 192 19.00 8.68 -6.30
CA LYS A 192 19.60 7.40 -5.90
C LYS A 192 18.62 6.51 -5.11
N GLU A 193 17.71 7.09 -4.33
CA GLU A 193 16.64 6.33 -3.68
C GLU A 193 15.62 5.83 -4.71
N LEU A 194 15.26 6.63 -5.73
CA LEU A 194 14.34 6.23 -6.82
C LEU A 194 14.93 5.27 -7.86
N ARG A 195 16.24 5.03 -7.85
CA ARG A 195 16.90 4.00 -8.67
C ARG A 195 16.88 2.61 -8.03
N LYS A 196 16.33 2.47 -6.81
CA LYS A 196 16.10 1.17 -6.16
C LYS A 196 14.83 0.50 -6.70
N LYS A 197 14.72 -0.81 -6.53
CA LYS A 197 13.49 -1.57 -6.81
C LYS A 197 12.39 -1.31 -5.78
N ASP A 198 12.74 -1.27 -4.50
CA ASP A 198 11.81 -0.98 -3.41
C ASP A 198 12.01 0.46 -2.93
N ILE A 199 10.95 1.27 -3.02
CA ILE A 199 10.95 2.72 -2.76
C ILE A 199 9.94 3.04 -1.68
N VAL A 200 10.31 3.94 -0.77
CA VAL A 200 9.38 4.52 0.22
C VAL A 200 9.19 6.00 -0.07
N ILE A 201 7.94 6.44 -0.24
CA ILE A 201 7.56 7.85 -0.25
C ILE A 201 6.88 8.12 1.09
N ARG A 202 7.45 8.99 1.93
CA ARG A 202 6.84 9.36 3.23
C ARG A 202 6.36 10.79 3.21
N VAL A 203 5.13 11.02 3.65
CA VAL A 203 4.49 12.32 3.77
C VAL A 203 4.04 12.49 5.22
N ASP A 204 4.45 13.58 5.87
CA ASP A 204 3.94 13.97 7.19
C ASP A 204 3.08 15.24 7.04
N LEU A 205 1.79 15.12 7.37
CA LEU A 205 0.81 16.19 7.22
C LEU A 205 0.76 17.17 8.41
N LYS A 206 1.35 16.84 9.57
CA LYS A 206 1.33 17.65 10.82
C LYS A 206 -0.05 18.06 11.35
N MET A 207 -1.13 17.41 10.94
CA MET A 207 -2.52 17.68 11.35
C MET A 207 -3.05 16.80 12.49
N GLY A 208 -2.28 15.80 12.95
CA GLY A 208 -2.71 14.85 13.96
C GLY A 208 -1.71 13.73 14.22
N ARG A 209 -2.22 12.53 14.58
CA ARG A 209 -1.40 11.34 14.91
C ARG A 209 -1.77 10.10 14.10
N ALA A 210 -2.75 10.19 13.20
CA ALA A 210 -3.16 9.06 12.39
C ALA A 210 -2.17 8.82 11.25
N LYS A 211 -2.04 7.55 10.86
CA LYS A 211 -1.14 7.10 9.79
C LYS A 211 -1.76 5.97 8.99
N ALA A 212 -1.32 5.84 7.74
CA ALA A 212 -1.64 4.74 6.85
C ALA A 212 -0.47 4.50 5.88
N ARG A 213 -0.50 3.35 5.20
CA ARG A 213 0.38 3.05 4.07
C ARG A 213 -0.46 2.59 2.90
N ALA A 214 -0.07 2.94 1.68
CA ALA A 214 -0.54 2.34 0.44
C ALA A 214 0.63 1.66 -0.29
N LEU A 215 0.32 0.67 -1.10
CA LEU A 215 1.27 -0.17 -1.84
C LEU A 215 0.95 -0.03 -3.33
N THR A 216 1.95 0.27 -4.16
CA THR A 216 1.78 0.37 -5.61
C THR A 216 3.08 0.11 -6.35
N CYS A 217 3.04 0.21 -7.67
CA CYS A 217 4.18 0.19 -8.57
C CYS A 217 4.38 1.54 -9.27
N ASP A 218 5.41 1.64 -10.09
CA ASP A 218 5.57 2.69 -11.10
C ASP A 218 4.58 2.54 -12.29
N LEU A 219 4.70 3.38 -13.31
CA LEU A 219 3.93 3.30 -14.56
C LEU A 219 4.92 3.38 -15.72
N THR A 220 4.81 2.44 -16.65
CA THR A 220 5.76 2.22 -17.74
C THR A 220 5.04 2.10 -19.08
N GLU A 221 5.82 2.13 -20.17
CA GLU A 221 5.32 1.84 -21.52
C GLU A 221 4.81 0.40 -21.65
N GLU A 222 5.38 -0.54 -20.88
CA GLU A 222 5.00 -1.95 -20.91
C GLU A 222 3.59 -2.19 -20.36
N TYR A 223 3.15 -1.43 -19.34
CA TYR A 223 1.75 -1.45 -18.87
C TYR A 223 0.80 -1.09 -20.02
N ILE A 224 1.12 -0.04 -20.78
CA ILE A 224 0.33 0.43 -21.92
C ILE A 224 0.33 -0.64 -23.01
N ARG A 225 1.48 -1.24 -23.31
CA ARG A 225 1.61 -2.29 -24.32
C ARG A 225 0.75 -3.51 -23.99
N ILE A 226 0.85 -4.04 -22.77
CA ILE A 226 0.05 -5.18 -22.29
C ILE A 226 -1.44 -4.89 -22.45
N ASN A 227 -1.91 -3.75 -21.93
CA ASN A 227 -3.33 -3.41 -21.88
C ASN A 227 -3.91 -2.82 -23.19
N SER A 228 -3.11 -2.68 -24.25
CA SER A 228 -3.58 -2.25 -25.58
C SER A 228 -3.44 -3.33 -26.66
N GLU A 229 -2.49 -4.26 -26.52
CA GLU A 229 -2.29 -5.38 -27.45
C GLU A 229 -3.10 -6.63 -27.07
N TYR A 230 -3.45 -6.80 -25.79
CA TYR A 230 -4.18 -7.97 -25.29
C TYR A 230 -5.57 -7.58 -24.74
N THR A 231 -6.58 -8.38 -25.06
CA THR A 231 -7.91 -8.31 -24.44
C THR A 231 -7.99 -9.40 -23.37
N THR A 232 -8.22 -9.00 -22.11
CA THR A 232 -8.26 -9.85 -20.91
C THR A 232 -9.66 -9.98 -20.31
#